data_AF-A0A4S8L5W6-F1
#
_entry.id   AF-A0A4S8L5W6-F1
#
_cell.length_a   1.000
_cell.length_b   1.000
_cell.length_c   1.000
_cell.angle_alpha   90.00
_cell.angle_beta   90.00
_cell.angle_gamma   90.00
#
_symmetry.space_group_name_H-M   'P 1'
#
loop_
_entity.id
_entity.type
_entity.pdbx_description
1 polymer ?
#
loop_
_entity_poly.entity_id
_entity_poly.type
_entity_poly.pdbx_seq_one_letter_code
_entity_poly.pdbx_strand_id
1 'polypeptide(L)'
;AVEYPDETAGAPVGMNGSIHERWRKLFKREAASDEGEGVGLEHHPFASELDWKLAQWALSEKISQRAFNRLLQIPEVKERLGLSFHNAKSMLKAVDSIPERCGEWQTKRIRFQDRAGRGVDEAFTIYHRDPIKAIQALWGDPALADHLVYKPSRMFADGDQSCRIYSEMWTGKWWWAVQ
;
A
#
# COMPACT_ATOMS: atom_id res chain seq x y z
N ALA A 1 20.88 -19.96 -26.88
CA ALA A 1 19.48 -20.41 -26.99
C ALA A 1 19.14 -21.02 -25.65
N VAL A 2 18.28 -20.36 -24.87
CA VAL A 2 17.87 -20.87 -23.55
C VAL A 2 16.62 -21.69 -23.80
N GLU A 3 16.73 -23.00 -23.59
CA GLU A 3 15.59 -23.92 -23.65
C GLU A 3 14.58 -23.54 -22.56
N TYR A 4 13.38 -23.23 -23.01
CA TYR A 4 12.15 -23.11 -22.23
C TYR A 4 11.14 -24.07 -22.90
N PRO A 5 10.26 -24.74 -22.14
CA PRO A 5 9.88 -24.46 -20.75
C PRO A 5 10.25 -25.57 -19.74
N ASP A 6 10.44 -25.13 -18.49
CA ASP A 6 10.46 -25.95 -17.26
C ASP A 6 9.05 -26.53 -17.00
N GLU A 7 8.97 -27.84 -16.73
CA GLU A 7 7.72 -28.60 -16.53
C GLU A 7 6.89 -28.12 -15.31
N THR A 8 7.44 -27.26 -14.46
CA THR A 8 6.73 -26.70 -13.30
C THR A 8 6.07 -25.33 -13.56
N ALA A 9 6.21 -24.76 -14.76
CA ALA A 9 5.53 -23.52 -15.13
C ALA A 9 4.00 -23.70 -15.06
N GLY A 10 3.33 -22.90 -14.23
CA GLY A 10 1.86 -22.93 -14.08
C GLY A 10 1.32 -23.90 -13.03
N ALA A 11 2.18 -24.61 -12.28
CA ALA A 11 1.71 -25.42 -11.16
C ALA A 11 1.00 -24.52 -10.11
N PRO A 12 -0.24 -24.84 -9.70
CA PRO A 12 -0.92 -24.08 -8.67
C PRO A 12 -0.11 -24.19 -7.38
N VAL A 13 0.59 -23.12 -7.01
CA VAL A 13 1.17 -23.00 -5.67
C VAL A 13 -0.01 -23.04 -4.73
N GLY A 14 -0.18 -24.17 -4.03
CA GLY A 14 -1.27 -24.39 -3.10
C GLY A 14 -1.42 -23.16 -2.22
N MET A 15 -2.49 -22.39 -2.43
CA MET A 15 -2.87 -21.29 -1.58
C MET A 15 -3.27 -21.91 -0.24
N ASN A 16 -2.28 -22.10 0.63
CA ASN A 16 -2.53 -22.41 2.03
C ASN A 16 -3.57 -21.41 2.55
N GLY A 17 -4.66 -21.91 3.12
CA GLY A 17 -5.73 -21.09 3.67
C GLY A 17 -5.17 -20.18 4.76
N SER A 18 -4.97 -18.90 4.45
CA SER A 18 -4.59 -17.90 5.46
C SER A 18 -4.54 -16.47 4.90
N ILE A 19 -4.11 -16.21 3.67
CA ILE A 19 -3.87 -14.81 3.23
C ILE A 19 -5.20 -14.04 3.14
N HIS A 20 -6.13 -14.44 2.26
CA HIS A 20 -7.41 -13.74 2.17
C HIS A 20 -8.20 -13.78 3.49
N GLU A 21 -8.05 -14.80 4.32
CA GLU A 21 -8.72 -14.85 5.63
C GLU A 21 -8.07 -13.95 6.68
N ARG A 22 -6.74 -13.81 6.68
CA ARG A 22 -5.97 -12.88 7.51
C ARG A 22 -6.22 -11.45 7.09
N TRP A 23 -6.22 -11.17 5.78
CA TRP A 23 -6.60 -9.88 5.23
C TRP A 23 -8.08 -9.58 5.52
N ARG A 24 -8.98 -10.55 5.38
CA ARG A 24 -10.37 -10.40 5.87
C ARG A 24 -10.47 -10.27 7.39
N LYS A 25 -9.59 -10.82 8.22
CA LYS A 25 -9.63 -10.58 9.68
C LYS A 25 -9.10 -9.20 10.04
N LEU A 26 -8.10 -8.70 9.32
CA LEU A 26 -7.54 -7.36 9.48
C LEU A 26 -8.50 -6.27 8.97
N PHE A 27 -9.26 -6.55 7.91
CA PHE A 27 -10.10 -5.56 7.22
C PHE A 27 -11.61 -5.91 7.18
N LYS A 28 -12.03 -7.18 7.06
CA LYS A 28 -13.47 -7.59 7.10
C LYS A 28 -14.09 -7.62 8.51
N ARG A 29 -13.36 -7.25 9.57
CA ARG A 29 -14.03 -6.74 10.79
C ARG A 29 -14.78 -5.41 10.52
N GLU A 30 -14.78 -4.93 9.28
CA GLU A 30 -15.55 -3.79 8.77
C GLU A 30 -16.91 -4.15 8.12
N ALA A 31 -17.24 -5.43 7.89
CA ALA A 31 -18.45 -5.80 7.11
C ALA A 31 -19.45 -6.73 7.82
N ALA A 32 -19.25 -7.04 9.10
CA ALA A 32 -20.16 -7.88 9.88
C ALA A 32 -20.53 -7.20 11.20
N SER A 33 -21.29 -6.12 11.11
CA SER A 33 -22.18 -5.69 12.17
C SER A 33 -23.47 -5.21 11.52
N ASP A 34 -24.43 -6.13 11.52
CA ASP A 34 -25.84 -5.91 11.27
C ASP A 34 -26.37 -4.87 12.29
N GLU A 35 -27.15 -3.93 11.77
CA GLU A 35 -28.04 -2.99 12.47
C GLU A 35 -27.55 -2.36 13.79
N GLY A 36 -26.83 -1.24 13.67
CA GLY A 36 -26.60 -0.29 14.77
C GLY A 36 -25.49 0.71 14.46
N GLU A 37 -25.86 1.95 14.12
CA GLU A 37 -25.03 3.18 14.02
C GLU A 37 -23.50 2.97 14.07
N GLY A 38 -22.93 2.49 12.97
CA GLY A 38 -21.50 2.20 12.85
C GLY A 38 -20.67 3.42 12.48
N VAL A 39 -20.47 4.36 13.42
CA VAL A 39 -19.37 5.32 13.32
C VAL A 39 -18.12 4.64 13.88
N GLY A 40 -17.15 4.23 13.04
CA GLY A 40 -15.76 4.11 13.54
C GLY A 40 -14.90 2.91 13.15
N LEU A 41 -14.88 2.47 11.89
CA LEU A 41 -13.80 1.56 11.43
C LEU A 41 -13.03 2.03 10.18
N GLU A 42 -13.64 2.81 9.29
CA GLU A 42 -12.96 3.35 8.09
C GLU A 42 -11.74 4.23 8.41
N HIS A 43 -11.73 4.81 9.61
CA HIS A 43 -10.68 5.71 10.08
C HIS A 43 -9.83 5.13 11.22
N HIS A 44 -9.94 3.83 11.53
CA HIS A 44 -9.07 3.22 12.53
C HIS A 44 -7.60 3.38 12.11
N PRO A 45 -6.68 3.82 12.99
CA PRO A 45 -6.74 3.84 14.46
C PRO A 45 -7.24 5.14 15.10
N PHE A 46 -7.79 6.07 14.32
CA PHE A 46 -8.33 7.32 14.85
C PHE A 46 -9.71 7.11 15.48
N ALA A 47 -10.02 7.89 16.51
CA ALA A 47 -11.29 7.79 17.23
C ALA A 47 -12.49 8.36 16.44
N SER A 48 -12.21 9.24 15.46
CA SER A 48 -13.22 9.86 14.61
C SER A 48 -12.70 10.16 13.20
N GLU A 49 -13.61 10.34 12.26
CA GLU A 49 -13.27 10.84 10.91
C GLU A 49 -12.61 12.23 10.96
N LEU A 50 -13.06 13.10 11.87
CA LEU A 50 -12.47 14.43 12.05
C LEU A 50 -11.01 14.35 12.51
N ASP A 51 -10.70 13.44 13.44
CA ASP A 51 -9.31 13.17 13.85
C ASP A 51 -8.45 12.77 12.66
N TRP A 52 -8.95 11.84 11.84
CA TRP A 52 -8.23 11.36 10.65
C TRP A 52 -8.04 12.46 9.61
N LYS A 53 -9.08 13.23 9.28
CA LYS A 53 -9.00 14.34 8.31
C LYS A 53 -8.03 15.42 8.77
N LEU A 54 -8.07 15.78 10.06
CA LEU A 54 -7.16 16.80 10.60
C LEU A 54 -5.71 16.29 10.60
N ALA A 55 -5.48 15.03 10.95
CA ALA A 55 -4.16 14.42 10.87
C ALA A 55 -3.65 14.32 9.43
N GLN A 56 -4.50 13.91 8.49
CA GLN A 56 -4.19 13.84 7.07
C GLN A 56 -3.81 15.22 6.52
N TRP A 57 -4.60 16.24 6.80
CA TRP A 57 -4.32 17.64 6.41
C TRP A 57 -2.99 18.12 6.99
N ALA A 58 -2.74 17.88 8.27
CA ALA A 58 -1.50 18.33 8.92
C ALA A 58 -0.26 17.66 8.29
N LEU A 59 -0.37 16.39 7.91
CA LEU A 59 0.70 15.64 7.25
C LEU A 59 0.90 16.07 5.79
N SER A 60 -0.17 16.27 5.03
CA SER A 60 -0.10 16.68 3.62
C SER A 60 0.53 18.08 3.47
N GLU A 61 0.16 19.01 4.35
CA GLU A 61 0.70 20.37 4.39
C GLU A 61 2.08 20.45 5.09
N LYS A 62 2.62 19.32 5.57
CA LYS A 62 3.91 19.24 6.28
C LYS A 62 3.99 20.24 7.45
N ILE A 63 2.89 20.41 8.18
CA ILE A 63 2.82 21.32 9.31
C ILE A 63 3.82 20.88 10.38
N SER A 64 4.65 21.81 10.85
CA SER A 64 5.58 21.50 11.93
C SER A 64 4.83 21.09 13.20
N GLN A 65 5.36 20.11 13.94
CA GLN A 65 4.77 19.67 15.21
C GLN A 65 4.55 20.83 16.20
N ARG A 66 5.45 21.82 16.19
CA ARG A 66 5.33 23.04 17.02
C ARG A 66 4.13 23.89 16.60
N ALA A 67 3.92 24.10 15.30
CA ALA A 67 2.78 24.87 14.81
C ALA A 67 1.46 24.15 15.12
N PHE A 68 1.41 22.84 14.92
CA PHE A 68 0.24 22.03 15.26
C PHE A 68 -0.07 22.05 16.77
N ASN A 69 0.95 21.95 17.62
CA ASN A 69 0.76 22.09 19.07
C ASN A 69 0.22 23.47 19.47
N ARG A 70 0.66 24.55 18.80
CA ARG A 70 0.10 25.90 19.04
C ARG A 70 -1.38 25.98 18.65
N LEU A 71 -1.79 25.34 17.55
CA LEU A 71 -3.20 25.24 17.16
C LEU A 71 -4.02 24.52 18.23
N LEU A 72 -3.51 23.40 18.75
CA LEU A 72 -4.18 22.61 19.79
C LEU A 72 -4.20 23.29 21.17
N GLN A 73 -3.33 24.28 21.40
CA GLN A 73 -3.32 25.09 22.62
C GLN A 73 -4.34 26.23 22.60
N ILE A 74 -4.97 26.52 21.46
CA ILE A 74 -6.04 27.51 21.40
C ILE A 74 -7.23 27.00 22.24
N PRO A 75 -7.74 27.79 23.20
CA PRO A 75 -8.89 27.41 24.01
C PRO A 75 -10.08 26.96 23.14
N GLU A 76 -10.85 26.00 23.63
CA GLU A 76 -12.02 25.40 22.97
C GLU A 76 -11.76 24.60 21.69
N VAL A 77 -10.65 24.78 20.96
CA VAL A 77 -10.43 24.09 19.66
C VAL A 77 -10.52 22.57 19.80
N LYS A 78 -9.86 22.00 20.82
CA LYS A 78 -9.89 20.56 21.07
C LYS A 78 -11.29 20.07 21.45
N GLU A 79 -11.99 20.82 22.29
CA GLU A 79 -13.31 20.44 22.83
C GLU A 79 -14.39 20.56 21.76
N ARG A 80 -14.39 21.63 20.96
CA ARG A 80 -15.33 21.88 19.87
C ARG A 80 -15.18 20.90 18.72
N LEU A 81 -13.95 20.48 18.44
CA LEU A 81 -13.66 19.50 17.38
C LEU A 81 -13.73 18.05 17.88
N GLY A 82 -13.85 17.82 19.19
CA GLY A 82 -13.91 16.49 19.77
C GLY A 82 -12.65 15.64 19.54
N LEU A 83 -11.47 16.28 19.50
CA LEU A 83 -10.24 15.58 19.09
C LEU A 83 -9.73 14.61 20.16
N SER A 84 -9.34 13.41 19.75
CA SER A 84 -8.78 12.40 20.67
C SER A 84 -7.32 12.70 21.06
N PHE A 85 -6.55 13.31 20.17
CA PHE A 85 -5.15 13.68 20.41
C PHE A 85 -5.02 15.05 21.08
N HIS A 86 -4.01 15.20 21.94
CA HIS A 86 -3.76 16.43 22.71
C HIS A 86 -2.50 17.18 22.24
N ASN A 87 -1.69 16.53 21.39
CA ASN A 87 -0.52 17.12 20.74
C ASN A 87 -0.18 16.37 19.45
N ALA A 88 0.70 16.97 18.65
CA ALA A 88 1.24 16.37 17.42
C ALA A 88 1.85 14.98 17.66
N LYS A 89 2.47 14.75 18.81
CA LYS A 89 3.07 13.45 19.15
C LYS A 89 2.01 12.34 19.28
N SER A 90 0.89 12.62 19.95
CA SER A 90 -0.21 11.66 20.08
C SER A 90 -0.93 11.40 18.75
N MET A 91 -1.05 12.43 17.91
CA MET A 91 -1.54 12.28 16.53
C MET A 91 -0.60 11.38 15.71
N LEU A 92 0.71 11.66 15.73
CA LEU A 92 1.71 10.84 15.02
C LEU A 92 1.76 9.41 15.56
N LYS A 93 1.56 9.20 16.86
CA LYS A 93 1.46 7.84 17.43
C LYS A 93 0.27 7.08 16.86
N ALA A 94 -0.87 7.74 16.63
CA ALA A 94 -2.00 7.12 15.95
C ALA A 94 -1.63 6.76 14.50
N VAL A 95 -0.96 7.66 13.77
CA VAL A 95 -0.45 7.39 12.42
C VAL A 95 0.52 6.19 12.40
N ASP A 96 1.46 6.12 13.33
CA ASP A 96 2.43 5.04 13.43
C ASP A 96 1.78 3.68 13.80
N SER A 97 0.58 3.71 14.39
CA SER A 97 -0.18 2.49 14.71
C SER A 97 -0.99 1.95 13.53
N ILE A 98 -1.01 2.65 12.39
CA ILE A 98 -1.60 2.15 11.16
C ILE A 98 -0.80 0.91 10.73
N PRO A 99 -1.43 -0.27 10.59
CA PRO A 99 -0.70 -1.48 10.25
C PRO A 99 -0.06 -1.35 8.87
N GLU A 100 1.21 -1.71 8.78
CA GLU A 100 1.92 -1.72 7.50
C GLU A 100 1.32 -2.79 6.58
N ARG A 101 0.74 -2.35 5.46
CA ARG A 101 0.13 -3.27 4.48
C ARG A 101 1.20 -4.05 3.72
N CYS A 102 2.25 -3.39 3.22
CA CYS A 102 3.22 -3.97 2.28
C CYS A 102 4.56 -4.38 2.92
N GLY A 103 4.53 -4.89 4.15
CA GLY A 103 5.73 -5.26 4.92
C GLY A 103 6.58 -4.05 5.36
N GLU A 104 7.65 -4.36 6.10
CA GLU A 104 8.52 -3.38 6.74
C GLU A 104 9.38 -2.59 5.74
N TRP A 105 9.47 -1.28 5.97
CA TRP A 105 10.46 -0.45 5.31
C TRP A 105 11.86 -0.78 5.79
N GLN A 106 12.76 -1.00 4.84
CA GLN A 106 14.19 -1.19 5.07
C GLN A 106 14.97 -0.02 4.52
N THR A 107 15.98 0.41 5.27
CA THR A 107 16.88 1.48 4.90
C THR A 107 18.26 0.90 4.66
N LYS A 108 18.80 1.04 3.45
CA LYS A 108 20.16 0.64 3.12
C LYS A 108 20.96 1.84 2.63
N ARG A 109 22.20 1.94 3.09
CA ARG A 109 23.16 2.92 2.58
C ARG A 109 24.06 2.24 1.57
N ILE A 110 24.03 2.68 0.33
CA ILE A 110 24.90 2.18 -0.73
C ILE A 110 25.96 3.23 -1.08
N ARG A 111 27.13 2.76 -1.52
CA ARG A 111 28.21 3.59 -2.04
C ARG A 111 28.66 3.00 -3.37
N PHE A 112 28.97 3.88 -4.32
CA PHE A 112 29.45 3.46 -5.63
C PHE A 112 30.97 3.57 -5.68
N GLN A 113 31.64 2.45 -5.96
CA GLN A 113 33.10 2.37 -5.95
C GLN A 113 33.76 3.21 -7.06
N ASP A 114 33.08 3.38 -8.20
CA ASP A 114 33.54 4.20 -9.33
C ASP A 114 33.63 5.70 -9.00
N ARG A 115 32.83 6.17 -8.04
CA ARG A 115 32.83 7.56 -7.54
C ARG A 115 33.80 7.74 -6.38
N ALA A 116 33.92 6.73 -5.51
CA ALA A 116 34.92 6.73 -4.44
C ALA A 116 36.35 6.85 -5.02
N GLY A 117 36.62 6.22 -6.17
CA GLY A 117 37.89 6.34 -6.88
C GLY A 117 38.22 7.75 -7.42
N ARG A 118 37.24 8.66 -7.51
CA ARG A 118 37.43 10.07 -7.88
C ARG A 118 37.50 11.01 -6.68
N GLY A 119 37.63 10.46 -5.46
CA GLY A 119 37.73 11.24 -4.23
C GLY A 119 36.39 11.73 -3.67
N VAL A 120 35.26 11.22 -4.20
CA VAL A 120 33.91 11.61 -3.76
C VAL A 120 33.30 10.46 -2.95
N ASP A 121 33.33 10.57 -1.62
CA ASP A 121 32.65 9.61 -0.70
C ASP A 121 31.17 10.00 -0.53
N GLU A 122 30.38 9.74 -1.57
CA GLU A 122 28.92 9.92 -1.54
C GLU A 122 28.22 8.63 -1.12
N ALA A 123 27.44 8.71 -0.04
CA ALA A 123 26.57 7.62 0.41
C ALA A 123 25.11 7.92 0.07
N PHE A 124 24.45 7.01 -0.63
CA PHE A 124 23.04 7.12 -1.00
C PHE A 124 22.18 6.28 -0.06
N THR A 125 21.13 6.88 0.49
CA THR A 125 20.17 6.18 1.34
C THR A 125 19.01 5.70 0.48
N ILE A 126 18.83 4.39 0.40
CA ILE A 126 17.74 3.73 -0.31
C ILE A 126 16.74 3.21 0.72
N TYR A 127 15.47 3.53 0.50
CA TYR A 127 14.35 2.93 1.21
C TYR A 127 13.71 1.89 0.30
N HIS A 128 13.62 0.65 0.76
CA HIS A 128 13.03 -0.45 -0.02
C HIS A 128 12.21 -1.37 0.89
N ARG A 129 11.39 -2.24 0.28
CA ARG A 129 10.65 -3.28 0.99
C ARG A 129 10.99 -4.65 0.40
N ASP A 130 10.59 -5.71 1.08
CA ASP A 130 10.61 -7.05 0.52
C ASP A 130 9.55 -7.12 -0.61
N PRO A 131 9.96 -7.33 -1.88
CA PRO A 131 9.03 -7.34 -3.00
C PRO A 131 7.99 -8.46 -2.89
N ILE A 132 8.33 -9.59 -2.27
CA ILE A 132 7.39 -10.71 -2.10
C ILE A 132 6.30 -10.33 -1.11
N LYS A 133 6.66 -9.72 0.04
CA LYS A 133 5.67 -9.22 1.01
C LYS A 133 4.79 -8.12 0.42
N ALA A 134 5.36 -7.24 -0.38
CA ALA A 134 4.60 -6.18 -1.05
C ALA A 134 3.59 -6.76 -2.05
N ILE A 135 3.98 -7.74 -2.87
CA ILE A 135 3.08 -8.42 -3.82
C ILE A 135 1.98 -9.18 -3.07
N GLN A 136 2.33 -9.95 -2.04
CA GLN A 136 1.37 -10.66 -1.20
C GLN A 136 0.35 -9.72 -0.55
N ALA A 137 0.78 -8.51 -0.20
CA ALA A 137 -0.10 -7.50 0.35
C ALA A 137 -1.08 -6.93 -0.67
N LEU A 138 -0.58 -6.57 -1.86
CA LEU A 138 -1.41 -6.08 -2.96
C LEU A 138 -2.45 -7.13 -3.39
N TRP A 139 -2.06 -8.40 -3.45
CA TRP A 139 -2.97 -9.51 -3.76
C TRP A 139 -3.92 -9.87 -2.63
N GLY A 140 -3.55 -9.52 -1.39
CA GLY A 140 -4.38 -9.75 -0.21
C GLY A 140 -5.49 -8.73 -0.05
N ASP A 141 -5.36 -7.53 -0.66
CA ASP A 141 -6.30 -6.43 -0.53
C ASP A 141 -7.52 -6.60 -1.46
N PRO A 142 -8.73 -6.83 -0.91
CA PRO A 142 -9.94 -7.00 -1.73
C PRO A 142 -10.28 -5.77 -2.58
N ALA A 143 -9.87 -4.57 -2.16
CA ALA A 143 -10.13 -3.34 -2.93
C ALA A 143 -9.36 -3.32 -4.26
N LEU A 144 -8.31 -4.12 -4.40
CA LEU A 144 -7.52 -4.24 -5.62
C LEU A 144 -7.93 -5.45 -6.48
N ALA A 145 -8.84 -6.30 -6.02
CA ALA A 145 -9.18 -7.55 -6.68
C ALA A 145 -9.61 -7.36 -8.14
N ASP A 146 -10.42 -6.33 -8.42
CA ASP A 146 -10.92 -6.03 -9.77
C ASP A 146 -9.83 -5.47 -10.71
N HIS A 147 -8.70 -5.03 -10.16
CA HIS A 147 -7.57 -4.51 -10.91
C HIS A 147 -6.47 -5.56 -11.15
N LEU A 148 -6.56 -6.73 -10.53
CA LEU A 148 -5.57 -7.79 -10.66
C LEU A 148 -5.89 -8.69 -11.85
N VAL A 149 -4.97 -8.73 -12.81
CA VAL A 149 -5.09 -9.58 -14.01
C VAL A 149 -4.23 -10.83 -13.85
N TYR A 150 -4.88 -11.99 -13.84
CA TYR A 150 -4.25 -13.31 -13.65
C TYR A 150 -4.24 -14.19 -14.90
N LYS A 151 -4.76 -13.67 -16.01
CA LYS A 151 -4.82 -14.39 -17.28
C LYS A 151 -4.45 -13.46 -18.42
N PRO A 152 -3.84 -13.98 -19.47
CA PRO A 152 -3.60 -13.20 -20.66
C PRO A 152 -4.95 -12.82 -21.30
N SER A 153 -4.97 -11.66 -21.93
CA SER A 153 -6.11 -11.18 -22.71
C SER A 153 -5.63 -10.70 -24.06
N ARG A 154 -6.53 -10.68 -25.04
CA ARG A 154 -6.26 -10.08 -26.35
C ARG A 154 -7.17 -8.87 -26.46
N MET A 155 -6.56 -7.70 -26.55
CA MET A 155 -7.26 -6.46 -26.81
C MET A 155 -7.09 -6.09 -28.28
N PHE A 156 -8.18 -5.67 -28.92
CA PHE A 156 -8.22 -5.28 -30.32
C PHE A 156 -8.83 -3.89 -30.43
N ALA A 157 -8.33 -3.08 -31.36
CA ALA A 157 -8.83 -1.74 -31.62
C ALA A 157 -10.12 -1.75 -32.45
N ASP A 158 -10.39 -2.86 -33.14
CA ASP A 158 -11.48 -3.05 -34.10
C ASP A 158 -12.33 -4.27 -33.76
N GLY A 159 -13.59 -4.26 -34.24
CA GLY A 159 -14.51 -5.41 -34.12
C GLY A 159 -14.05 -6.63 -34.93
N ASP A 160 -13.30 -6.40 -36.01
CA ASP A 160 -12.77 -7.43 -36.90
C ASP A 160 -11.51 -8.12 -36.36
N GLN A 161 -11.02 -7.69 -35.18
CA GLN A 161 -9.84 -8.24 -34.49
C GLN A 161 -8.56 -8.24 -35.35
N SER A 162 -8.44 -7.32 -36.30
CA SER A 162 -7.28 -7.22 -37.21
C SER A 162 -6.14 -6.43 -36.58
N CYS A 163 -6.48 -5.46 -35.71
CA CYS A 163 -5.52 -4.57 -35.06
C CYS A 163 -5.38 -4.89 -33.58
N ARG A 164 -4.35 -5.67 -33.22
CA ARG A 164 -4.08 -6.05 -31.81
C ARG A 164 -3.37 -4.92 -31.06
N ILE A 165 -3.85 -4.65 -29.85
CA ILE A 165 -3.28 -3.68 -28.91
C ILE A 165 -2.37 -4.40 -27.91
N TYR A 166 -1.17 -3.85 -27.73
CA TYR A 166 -0.21 -4.28 -26.71
C TYR A 166 0.10 -3.10 -25.79
N SER A 167 -0.40 -3.14 -24.55
CA SER A 167 -0.19 -2.09 -23.55
C SER A 167 0.51 -2.61 -22.30
N GLU A 168 0.17 -3.83 -21.89
CA GLU A 168 0.64 -4.46 -20.66
C GLU A 168 1.16 -5.88 -20.92
N MET A 169 1.94 -6.45 -19.99
CA MET A 169 2.46 -7.82 -20.12
C MET A 169 1.37 -8.85 -20.43
N TRP A 170 0.18 -8.68 -19.84
CA TRP A 170 -0.96 -9.59 -20.01
C TRP A 170 -1.66 -9.50 -21.37
N THR A 171 -1.40 -8.44 -22.12
CA THR A 171 -1.84 -8.30 -23.52
C THR A 171 -0.84 -8.84 -24.53
N GLY A 172 0.41 -9.06 -24.05
CA GLY A 172 1.54 -9.56 -24.81
C GLY A 172 1.36 -10.98 -25.33
N LYS A 173 2.10 -11.35 -26.38
CA LYS A 173 2.14 -12.73 -26.88
C LYS A 173 2.81 -13.69 -25.90
N TRP A 174 3.77 -13.20 -25.11
CA TRP A 174 4.60 -14.03 -24.23
C TRP A 174 3.78 -14.77 -23.16
N TRP A 175 2.84 -14.09 -22.49
CA TRP A 175 2.05 -14.73 -21.43
C TRP A 175 1.07 -15.79 -21.96
N TRP A 176 0.65 -15.68 -23.23
CA TRP A 176 -0.10 -16.73 -23.93
C TRP A 176 0.74 -17.95 -24.28
N ALA A 177 2.06 -17.82 -24.36
CA ALA A 177 2.97 -18.91 -24.72
C ALA A 177 3.51 -19.66 -23.49
N VAL A 178 3.44 -19.04 -22.30
CA VAL A 178 3.99 -19.58 -21.04
C VAL A 178 2.90 -20.11 -20.10
N GLN A 179 1.62 -19.72 -20.30
CA GLN A 179 0.47 -20.33 -19.62
C GLN A 179 0.12 -21.69 -20.21
#